data_AF-V6LGZ1-F1
#
_entry.id   AF-V6LGZ1-F1
#
_cell.length_a   1.000
_cell.length_b   1.000
_cell.length_c   1.000
_cell.angle_alpha   90.00
_cell.angle_beta   90.00
_cell.angle_gamma   90.00
#
_symmetry.space_group_name_H-M   'P 1'
#
loop_
_entity.id
_entity.type
_entity.pdbx_description
1 polymer ?
#
loop_
_entity_poly.entity_id
_entity_poly.type
_entity_poly.pdbx_seq_one_letter_code
_entity_poly.pdbx_strand_id
1 'polypeptide(L)'
;MCIVPCRPISEHKACVNNIQVDCGSADQKTQCRCGPGGENCLTCPDLPKISAGVCTDPLCTCSDTDKTTCTGCIDSKNYRLFEGKCMLTPQVKCGSCLPGYVLKDEKCQECVEGAEKIGDFCFLAIIPSRNLSRGAVAGILVAVLVVVGAVGGGLAFYFIKKGKK
;
A
#
# COMPACT_ATOMS: atom_id res chain seq x y z
N MET A 1 17.62 -11.37 3.26
CA MET A 1 18.00 -10.32 4.23
C MET A 1 17.06 -9.14 4.00
N CYS A 2 16.06 -8.93 4.86
CA CYS A 2 15.19 -7.76 4.81
C CYS A 2 15.99 -6.58 5.36
N ILE A 3 16.67 -5.86 4.48
CA ILE A 3 17.59 -4.79 4.86
C ILE A 3 16.77 -3.62 5.42
N VAL A 4 16.98 -3.30 6.70
CA VAL A 4 16.41 -2.13 7.36
C VAL A 4 17.55 -1.12 7.54
N PRO A 5 17.46 0.06 6.93
CA PRO A 5 17.28 1.26 7.74
C PRO A 5 16.35 2.27 7.08
N CYS A 6 15.16 2.40 7.66
CA CYS A 6 14.48 3.69 7.70
C CYS A 6 13.88 3.96 9.08
N ARG A 7 14.06 3.06 10.07
CA ARG A 7 13.50 3.27 11.41
C ARG A 7 14.50 4.05 12.28
N PRO A 8 14.07 5.15 12.93
CA PRO A 8 12.73 5.76 12.89
C PRO A 8 12.47 6.62 11.62
N ILE A 9 11.30 6.45 10.98
CA ILE A 9 10.82 7.31 9.87
C ILE A 9 10.20 8.59 10.47
N SER A 10 10.43 9.77 9.89
CA SER A 10 9.75 11.01 10.31
C SER A 10 8.30 11.06 9.79
N GLU A 11 7.41 11.80 10.46
CA GLU A 11 6.05 12.02 9.93
C GLU A 11 6.09 12.62 8.52
N HIS A 12 5.13 12.27 7.67
CA HIS A 12 5.05 12.64 6.25
C HIS A 12 6.23 12.16 5.39
N LYS A 13 6.99 11.18 5.88
CA LYS A 13 8.03 10.49 5.11
C LYS A 13 7.68 9.03 4.87
N ALA A 14 8.19 8.51 3.76
CA ALA A 14 8.18 7.09 3.41
C ALA A 14 9.61 6.59 3.23
N CYS A 15 9.79 5.27 3.25
CA CYS A 15 11.09 4.65 3.05
C CYS A 15 11.23 4.12 1.62
N VAL A 16 12.27 4.57 0.92
CA VAL A 16 12.62 4.08 -0.41
C VAL A 16 14.11 3.80 -0.44
N ASN A 17 14.49 2.55 -0.73
CA ASN A 17 15.91 2.16 -0.81
C ASN A 17 16.76 2.63 0.38
N ASN A 18 16.23 2.52 1.61
CA ASN A 18 16.90 2.95 2.85
C ASN A 18 17.07 4.46 3.02
N ILE A 19 16.35 5.26 2.23
CA ILE A 19 16.34 6.72 2.27
C ILE A 19 14.92 7.19 2.61
N GLN A 20 14.82 8.18 3.50
CA GLN A 20 13.54 8.84 3.78
C GLN A 20 13.23 9.84 2.67
N VAL A 21 12.09 9.67 2.03
CA VAL A 21 11.59 10.55 0.98
C VAL A 21 10.24 11.12 1.40
N ASP A 22 9.85 12.25 0.82
CA ASP A 22 8.49 12.78 0.99
C ASP A 22 7.45 11.78 0.47
N CYS A 23 6.33 11.73 1.19
CA CYS A 23 5.21 10.89 0.79
C CYS A 23 4.57 11.37 -0.52
N GLY A 24 4.02 10.42 -1.29
CA GLY A 24 3.49 10.67 -2.63
C GLY A 24 4.56 10.68 -3.73
N SER A 25 5.83 10.40 -3.42
CA SER A 25 6.86 10.28 -4.46
C SER A 25 6.58 9.07 -5.38
N ALA A 26 6.95 9.20 -6.65
CA ALA A 26 6.74 8.13 -7.65
C ALA A 26 7.50 6.82 -7.29
N ASP A 27 8.63 6.96 -6.58
CA ASP A 27 9.46 5.83 -6.16
C ASP A 27 8.98 5.18 -4.86
N GLN A 28 7.96 5.75 -4.21
CA GLN A 28 7.41 5.23 -2.97
C GLN A 28 6.81 3.83 -3.16
N LYS A 29 7.41 2.85 -2.48
CA LYS A 29 6.89 1.46 -2.41
C LYS A 29 6.37 1.09 -1.03
N THR A 30 6.81 1.77 0.02
CA THR A 30 6.40 1.52 1.40
C THR A 30 5.34 2.52 1.84
N GLN A 31 4.62 2.18 2.92
CA GLN A 31 3.63 3.09 3.50
C GLN A 31 4.28 4.40 3.95
N CYS A 32 3.55 5.49 3.73
CA CYS A 32 3.83 6.77 4.34
C CYS A 32 3.58 6.72 5.85
N ARG A 33 4.39 7.41 6.64
CA ARG A 33 4.15 7.60 8.06
C ARG A 33 3.22 8.81 8.28
N CYS A 34 1.94 8.54 8.54
CA CYS A 34 0.93 9.58 8.81
C CYS A 34 0.46 9.66 10.27
N GLY A 35 1.00 8.79 11.12
CA GLY A 35 0.61 8.63 12.51
C GLY A 35 0.50 7.15 12.89
N PRO A 36 0.21 6.86 14.17
CA PRO A 36 -0.04 5.50 14.64
C PRO A 36 -1.29 4.94 13.94
N GLY A 37 -1.12 3.83 13.22
CA GLY A 37 -2.22 3.10 12.56
C GLY A 37 -2.61 3.58 11.16
N GLY A 38 -1.90 4.56 10.59
CA GLY A 38 -2.00 4.87 9.16
C GLY A 38 -1.34 3.77 8.33
N GLU A 39 -2.13 2.80 7.86
CA GLU A 39 -1.67 1.66 7.07
C GLU A 39 -1.89 1.90 5.57
N ASN A 40 -0.95 1.42 4.75
CA ASN A 40 -1.02 1.49 3.28
C ASN A 40 -1.23 2.89 2.69
N CYS A 41 -0.95 3.96 3.45
CA CYS A 41 -1.04 5.34 2.96
C CYS A 41 0.05 5.61 1.91
N LEU A 42 -0.32 6.20 0.77
CA LEU A 42 0.62 6.79 -0.18
C LEU A 42 0.95 8.23 0.25
N THR A 43 -0.06 9.04 0.55
CA THR A 43 0.09 10.38 1.13
C THR A 43 -0.66 10.48 2.45
N CYS A 44 -0.25 11.42 3.31
CA CYS A 44 -1.03 11.84 4.46
C CYS A 44 -2.08 12.88 4.05
N PRO A 45 -3.10 13.11 4.89
CA PRO A 45 -4.00 14.24 4.71
C PRO A 45 -3.20 15.53 4.59
N ASP A 46 -3.63 16.42 3.71
CA ASP A 46 -3.01 17.73 3.59
C ASP A 46 -3.03 18.43 4.95
N LEU A 47 -1.89 19.00 5.32
CA LEU A 47 -1.81 19.84 6.50
C LEU A 47 -2.82 20.99 6.33
N PRO A 48 -3.64 21.29 7.36
CA PRO A 48 -4.52 22.44 7.31
C PRO A 48 -3.68 23.68 6.99
N LYS A 49 -4.03 24.38 5.90
CA LYS A 49 -3.43 25.67 5.62
C LYS A 49 -3.97 26.67 6.63
N ILE A 50 -3.15 27.01 7.62
CA ILE A 50 -3.47 28.05 8.59
C ILE A 50 -2.96 29.38 8.06
N SER A 51 -3.78 30.42 8.16
CA SER A 51 -3.32 31.80 8.01
C SER A 51 -2.28 32.11 9.09
N ALA A 52 -1.11 32.59 8.70
CA ALA A 52 -0.01 32.86 9.63
C ALA A 52 -0.47 33.67 10.85
N GLY A 53 -0.20 33.15 12.05
CA GLY A 53 -0.42 33.86 13.30
C GLY A 53 0.49 35.08 13.47
N VAL A 54 0.22 35.88 14.49
CA VAL A 54 1.03 37.06 14.87
C VAL A 54 2.24 36.71 15.76
N CYS A 55 2.39 35.44 16.12
CA CYS A 55 3.48 34.92 16.94
C CYS A 55 4.69 34.59 16.07
N THR A 56 5.86 34.45 16.69
CA THR A 56 7.09 34.06 15.97
C THR A 56 6.94 32.69 15.30
N ASP A 57 6.24 31.76 15.96
CA ASP A 57 5.75 30.52 15.33
C ASP A 57 4.34 30.79 14.76
N PRO A 58 4.16 30.72 13.43
CA PRO A 58 2.88 31.01 12.79
C PRO A 58 1.73 30.06 13.19
N LEU A 59 2.03 28.90 13.78
CA LEU A 59 1.04 27.90 14.20
C LEU A 59 0.57 28.11 15.65
N CYS A 60 1.24 28.98 16.40
CA CYS A 60 1.04 29.17 17.83
C CYS A 60 0.08 30.30 18.17
N THR A 61 -0.64 30.12 19.28
CA THR A 61 -1.17 31.22 20.08
C THR A 61 -0.13 31.65 21.11
N CYS A 62 0.02 32.94 21.34
CA CYS A 62 1.00 33.52 22.26
C CYS A 62 0.40 34.73 22.99
N SER A 63 1.09 35.20 24.03
CA SER A 63 0.71 36.43 24.75
C SER A 63 1.01 37.69 23.92
N ASP A 64 0.40 38.82 24.25
CA ASP A 64 0.73 40.11 23.63
C ASP A 64 2.07 40.68 24.09
N THR A 65 2.50 40.33 25.30
CA THR A 65 3.78 40.75 25.87
C THR A 65 4.95 39.87 25.45
N ASP A 66 4.68 38.63 25.04
CA ASP A 66 5.71 37.68 24.60
C ASP A 66 5.20 36.86 23.41
N LYS A 67 5.65 37.25 22.22
CA LYS A 67 5.32 36.59 20.95
C LYS A 67 6.15 35.34 20.67
N THR A 68 7.16 35.06 21.51
CA THR A 68 8.08 33.91 21.35
C THR A 68 7.58 32.66 22.08
N THR A 69 6.87 32.82 23.19
CA THR A 69 6.32 31.70 23.96
C THR A 69 5.00 31.21 23.37
N CYS A 70 4.99 29.97 22.88
CA CYS A 70 3.79 29.29 22.40
C CYS A 70 2.95 28.77 23.58
N THR A 71 1.76 29.32 23.77
CA THR A 71 0.83 28.94 24.84
C THR A 71 -0.27 27.98 24.38
N GLY A 72 -0.38 27.77 23.07
CA GLY A 72 -1.39 26.90 22.45
C GLY A 72 -1.24 26.90 20.94
N CYS A 73 -2.07 26.13 20.25
CA CYS A 73 -2.08 26.06 18.79
C CYS A 73 -3.32 26.73 18.23
N ILE A 74 -3.15 27.51 17.16
CA ILE A 74 -4.24 28.23 16.50
C ILE A 74 -5.32 27.23 16.03
N ASP A 75 -4.90 26.08 15.53
CA ASP A 75 -5.77 24.97 15.18
C ASP A 75 -5.56 23.80 16.15
N SER A 76 -6.28 23.83 17.26
CA SER A 76 -6.25 22.78 18.28
C SER A 76 -6.91 21.47 17.85
N LYS A 77 -7.58 21.43 16.68
CA LYS A 77 -8.14 20.18 16.13
C LYS A 77 -7.06 19.35 15.45
N ASN A 78 -6.19 20.02 14.70
CA ASN A 78 -5.16 19.36 13.91
C ASN A 78 -3.76 19.42 14.52
N TYR A 79 -3.54 20.29 15.51
CA TYR A 79 -2.26 20.44 16.19
C TYR A 79 -2.43 20.39 17.71
N ARG A 80 -1.41 19.86 18.38
CA ARG A 80 -1.30 19.83 19.83
C ARG A 80 -0.04 20.56 20.27
N LEU A 81 -0.14 21.24 21.41
CA LEU A 81 1.02 21.85 22.05
C LEU A 81 1.85 20.75 22.72
N PHE A 82 3.09 20.60 22.30
CA PHE A 82 4.04 19.67 22.90
C PHE A 82 5.40 20.37 23.06
N GLU A 83 5.89 20.44 24.29
CA GLU A 83 7.15 21.13 24.64
C GLU A 83 7.26 22.56 24.08
N GLY A 84 6.16 23.31 24.12
CA GLY A 84 6.11 24.69 23.64
C GLY A 84 6.14 24.83 22.11
N LYS A 85 5.83 23.77 21.36
CA LYS A 85 5.68 23.80 19.90
C LYS A 85 4.37 23.16 19.47
N CYS A 86 3.81 23.67 18.38
CA CYS A 86 2.63 23.07 17.76
C CYS A 86 3.04 21.91 16.84
N MET A 87 2.75 20.70 17.28
CA MET A 87 2.98 19.48 16.51
C MET A 87 1.67 18.97 15.97
N LEU A 88 1.69 18.36 14.79
CA LEU A 88 0.48 17.74 14.22
C LEU A 88 -0.08 16.69 15.17
N THR A 89 -1.40 16.71 15.36
CA THR A 89 -2.11 15.67 16.07
C THR A 89 -2.03 14.39 15.23
N PRO A 90 -1.54 13.27 15.80
CA PRO A 90 -1.46 12.00 15.08
C PRO A 90 -2.86 11.58 14.62
N GLN A 91 -3.08 11.58 13.30
CA GLN A 91 -4.33 11.12 12.72
C GLN A 91 -4.10 9.74 12.09
N VAL A 92 -5.01 8.80 12.34
CA VAL A 92 -4.98 7.44 11.77
C VAL A 92 -5.46 7.45 10.30
N LYS A 93 -5.23 8.55 9.60
CA LYS A 93 -5.86 8.87 8.31
C LYS A 93 -4.81 8.95 7.22
N CYS A 94 -5.20 8.51 6.03
CA CYS A 94 -4.43 8.67 4.79
C CYS A 94 -5.08 9.77 3.94
N GLY A 95 -4.25 10.54 3.22
CA GLY A 95 -4.74 11.44 2.16
C GLY A 95 -5.00 10.69 0.86
N SER A 96 -4.18 9.67 0.57
CA SER A 96 -4.37 8.73 -0.54
C SER A 96 -3.76 7.38 -0.20
N CYS A 97 -4.17 6.34 -0.92
CA CYS A 97 -3.72 4.97 -0.69
C CYS A 97 -2.65 4.54 -1.69
N LEU A 98 -1.82 3.57 -1.29
CA LEU A 98 -0.93 2.87 -2.21
C LEU A 98 -1.75 2.16 -3.31
N PRO A 99 -1.17 1.96 -4.51
CA PRO A 99 -1.82 1.22 -5.57
C PRO A 99 -2.31 -0.15 -5.08
N GLY A 100 -3.56 -0.50 -5.44
CA GLY A 100 -4.20 -1.74 -5.00
C GLY A 100 -5.18 -1.54 -3.85
N TYR A 101 -5.20 -0.38 -3.18
CA TYR A 101 -6.08 -0.09 -2.05
C TYR A 101 -7.07 1.04 -2.34
N VAL A 102 -8.28 0.91 -1.80
CA VAL A 102 -9.35 1.93 -1.87
C VAL A 102 -9.23 2.88 -0.69
N LEU A 103 -9.35 4.18 -0.95
CA LEU A 103 -9.53 5.18 0.10
C LEU A 103 -10.99 5.23 0.51
N LYS A 104 -11.30 4.78 1.73
CA LYS A 104 -12.64 4.80 2.30
C LYS A 104 -12.57 5.22 3.75
N ASP A 105 -13.38 6.21 4.13
CA ASP A 105 -13.33 6.83 5.45
C ASP A 105 -11.90 7.24 5.86
N GLU A 106 -11.13 7.73 4.88
CA GLU A 106 -9.73 8.17 5.04
C GLU A 106 -8.77 7.03 5.47
N LYS A 107 -9.14 5.76 5.20
CA LYS A 107 -8.34 4.56 5.48
C LYS A 107 -8.13 3.72 4.22
N CYS A 108 -7.04 2.96 4.21
CA CYS A 108 -6.59 2.14 3.08
C CYS A 108 -6.56 0.65 3.43
N GLN A 109 -7.72 0.09 3.78
CA GLN A 109 -7.85 -1.29 4.26
C GLN A 109 -8.51 -2.24 3.26
N GLU A 110 -9.27 -1.69 2.31
CA GLU A 110 -9.99 -2.46 1.29
C GLU A 110 -9.19 -2.48 -0.01
N CYS A 111 -9.22 -3.60 -0.75
CA CYS A 111 -8.58 -3.70 -2.05
C CYS A 111 -9.46 -3.05 -3.13
N VAL A 112 -8.84 -2.44 -4.15
CA VAL A 112 -9.57 -1.96 -5.32
C VAL A 112 -10.14 -3.13 -6.12
N GLU A 113 -11.16 -2.87 -6.95
CA GLU A 113 -11.68 -3.88 -7.86
C GLU A 113 -10.59 -4.42 -8.78
N GLY A 114 -10.54 -5.74 -8.94
CA GLY A 114 -9.53 -6.43 -9.74
C GLY A 114 -8.18 -6.65 -9.04
N ALA A 115 -7.98 -6.16 -7.82
CA ALA A 115 -6.88 -6.58 -6.96
C ALA A 115 -7.25 -7.87 -6.19
N GLU A 116 -6.26 -8.75 -6.02
CA GLU A 116 -6.38 -9.96 -5.22
C GLU A 116 -5.82 -9.70 -3.81
N LYS A 117 -6.61 -10.05 -2.79
CA LYS A 117 -6.16 -9.98 -1.39
C LYS A 117 -5.40 -11.26 -1.04
N ILE A 118 -4.11 -11.12 -0.73
CA ILE A 118 -3.25 -12.22 -0.27
C ILE A 118 -2.72 -11.85 1.11
N GLY A 119 -3.24 -12.50 2.14
CA GLY A 119 -3.01 -12.10 3.53
C GLY A 119 -3.61 -10.70 3.79
N ASP A 120 -2.79 -9.79 4.32
CA ASP A 120 -3.17 -8.40 4.58
C ASP A 120 -2.84 -7.44 3.42
N PHE A 121 -2.30 -7.97 2.32
CA PHE A 121 -1.84 -7.19 1.19
C PHE A 121 -2.78 -7.28 -0.02
N CYS A 122 -2.94 -6.17 -0.73
CA CYS A 122 -3.70 -6.09 -1.97
C CYS A 122 -2.75 -6.06 -3.17
N PHE A 123 -2.81 -7.09 -4.00
CA PHE A 123 -1.98 -7.21 -5.20
C PHE A 123 -2.81 -6.90 -6.44
N LEU A 124 -2.44 -5.86 -7.17
CA LEU A 124 -2.94 -5.67 -8.51
C LEU A 124 -2.36 -6.78 -9.39
N ALA A 125 -3.22 -7.62 -9.96
CA ALA A 125 -2.79 -8.50 -11.02
C ALA A 125 -2.32 -7.61 -12.18
N ILE A 126 -1.01 -7.47 -12.34
CA ILE A 126 -0.46 -7.06 -13.63
C ILE A 126 -0.80 -8.24 -14.52
N ILE A 127 -1.94 -8.15 -15.20
CA ILE A 127 -2.15 -8.94 -16.40
C ILE A 127 -1.23 -8.22 -17.39
N PRO A 128 -0.02 -8.73 -17.70
CA PRO A 128 0.65 -8.24 -18.88
C PRO A 128 -0.39 -8.39 -19.98
N SER A 129 -0.60 -7.35 -20.80
CA SER A 129 -1.44 -7.44 -21.99
C SER A 129 -0.82 -8.43 -22.97
N ARG A 130 -0.84 -9.70 -22.60
CA ARG A 130 -0.73 -10.87 -23.42
C ARG A 130 -2.14 -11.40 -23.34
N ASN A 131 -2.87 -11.19 -24.42
CA ASN A 131 -4.10 -11.91 -24.74
C ASN A 131 -3.88 -13.41 -24.59
N LEU A 132 -3.91 -13.94 -23.37
CA LEU A 132 -4.07 -15.35 -23.11
C LEU A 132 -5.55 -15.51 -22.76
N SER A 133 -6.28 -15.63 -23.86
CA SER A 133 -7.63 -16.16 -23.91
C SER A 133 -7.83 -17.21 -22.82
N ARG A 134 -8.89 -16.99 -22.04
CA ARG A 134 -9.43 -17.89 -21.01
C ARG A 134 -9.70 -19.33 -21.52
N GLY A 135 -9.51 -19.60 -22.81
CA GLY A 135 -9.61 -20.92 -23.45
C GLY A 135 -8.35 -21.80 -23.41
N ALA A 136 -7.16 -21.30 -23.03
CA ALA A 136 -5.93 -22.12 -23.07
C ALA A 136 -5.79 -23.13 -21.91
N VAL A 137 -6.43 -22.89 -20.77
CA VAL A 137 -6.39 -23.80 -19.60
C VAL A 137 -7.19 -25.09 -19.84
N ALA A 138 -8.09 -25.12 -20.83
CA ALA A 138 -8.78 -26.34 -21.25
C ALA A 138 -7.98 -27.21 -22.25
N GLY A 139 -6.95 -26.67 -22.91
CA GLY A 139 -6.23 -27.38 -23.98
C GLY A 139 -5.19 -28.39 -23.49
N ILE A 140 -4.53 -28.11 -22.37
CA ILE A 140 -3.45 -28.96 -21.85
C ILE A 140 -3.99 -30.31 -21.32
N LEU A 141 -5.18 -30.31 -20.73
CA LEU A 141 -5.84 -31.53 -20.24
C LEU A 141 -6.17 -32.49 -21.39
N VAL A 142 -6.60 -31.97 -22.55
CA VAL A 142 -6.97 -32.81 -23.70
C VAL A 142 -5.73 -33.46 -24.32
N ALA A 143 -4.60 -32.74 -24.43
CA ALA A 143 -3.37 -33.32 -24.98
C ALA A 143 -2.80 -34.46 -24.11
N VAL A 144 -2.81 -34.28 -22.78
CA VAL A 144 -2.34 -35.33 -21.86
C VAL A 144 -3.27 -36.54 -21.87
N LEU A 145 -4.59 -36.33 -21.89
CA LEU A 145 -5.56 -37.44 -21.97
C LEU A 145 -5.44 -38.23 -23.28
N VAL A 146 -5.18 -37.57 -24.42
CA VAL A 146 -4.97 -38.25 -25.71
C VAL A 146 -3.67 -39.08 -25.70
N VAL A 147 -2.58 -38.54 -25.13
CA VAL A 147 -1.32 -39.28 -25.03
C VAL A 147 -1.46 -40.50 -24.12
N VAL A 148 -2.07 -40.35 -22.94
CA VAL A 148 -2.30 -41.49 -22.03
C VAL A 148 -3.29 -42.49 -22.62
N GLY A 149 -4.33 -42.04 -23.33
CA GLY A 149 -5.27 -42.90 -24.04
C GLY A 149 -4.61 -43.69 -25.19
N ALA A 150 -3.71 -43.06 -25.94
CA ALA A 150 -2.98 -43.70 -27.04
C ALA A 150 -1.95 -44.72 -26.52
N VAL A 151 -1.21 -44.38 -25.46
CA VAL A 151 -0.20 -45.27 -24.87
C VAL A 151 -0.90 -46.43 -24.11
N GLY A 152 -1.96 -46.14 -23.35
CA GLY A 152 -2.73 -47.14 -22.62
C GLY A 152 -3.53 -48.07 -23.53
N GLY A 153 -4.24 -47.52 -24.52
CA GLY A 153 -5.02 -48.29 -25.49
C GLY A 153 -4.16 -49.11 -26.45
N GLY A 154 -3.03 -48.55 -26.90
CA GLY A 154 -2.08 -49.23 -27.78
C GLY A 154 -1.39 -50.43 -27.11
N LEU A 155 -0.95 -50.28 -25.86
CA LEU A 155 -0.33 -51.37 -25.11
C LEU A 155 -1.33 -52.46 -24.77
N ALA A 156 -2.55 -52.11 -24.31
CA ALA A 156 -3.59 -53.09 -24.02
C ALA A 156 -3.99 -53.91 -25.26
N PHE A 157 -4.17 -53.26 -26.41
CA PHE A 157 -4.51 -53.95 -27.66
C PHE A 157 -3.37 -54.85 -28.15
N TYR A 158 -2.11 -54.41 -27.98
CA TYR A 158 -0.94 -55.20 -28.35
C TYR A 158 -0.81 -56.49 -27.51
N PHE A 159 -1.00 -56.42 -26.19
CA PHE A 159 -0.94 -57.61 -25.33
C PHE A 159 -2.10 -58.58 -25.58
N ILE A 160 -3.32 -58.10 -25.83
CA ILE A 160 -4.47 -58.95 -26.19
C ILE A 160 -4.23 -59.68 -27.52
N LYS A 161 -3.66 -58.99 -28.52
CA LYS A 161 -3.36 -59.62 -29.82
C LYS A 161 -2.20 -60.60 -29.74
N LYS A 162 -1.21 -60.36 -28.88
CA LYS A 162 -0.08 -61.28 -28.66
C LYS A 162 -0.47 -62.53 -27.87
N GLY A 163 -1.47 -62.46 -26.99
CA GLY A 163 -2.00 -63.61 -26.26
C GLY A 163 -2.91 -64.55 -27.08
N LYS A 164 -3.26 -64.19 -28.32
CA LYS A 164 -4.04 -65.02 -29.26
C LYS A 164 -3.17 -65.71 -30.33
N LYS A 165 -1.86 -65.76 -30.15
CA LYS A 165 -0.93 -66.44 -31.07
C LYS A 165 -0.23 -67.61 -30.41
#